data_AF-A0A934D3Q6-F1
#
_entry.id   AF-A0A934D3Q6-F1
#
_cell.length_a   1.000
_cell.length_b   1.000
_cell.length_c   1.000
_cell.angle_alpha   90.00
_cell.angle_beta   90.00
_cell.angle_gamma   90.00
#
_symmetry.space_group_name_H-M   'P 1'
#
loop_
_entity.id
_entity.type
_entity.pdbx_description
1 polymer ?
#
loop_
_entity_poly.entity_id
_entity_poly.type
_entity_poly.pdbx_seq_one_letter_code
_entity_poly.pdbx_strand_id
1 'polypeptide(L)'
;MRVALVTTAPSQRSGIGDYTRAWLAEFQRHAEVEVFVARGAGEELCGLTTKPASELARFDGERIVYQLGNELAHAFMTPLVKRFGGPVVLHDWVLFDQAIAAFPELARGGWAGHLRAFREGGLDQAMIYAASRAQKRRAERADPPLATHGTILAGWHEPENGGRWTAARAFVRLPGRVDAVRLVAFGEGGRKLEVFVDKARASSVSFGTGRDASIEFYLVADSPVLELRVRGIRASDEQRRHGDTRTLGTFVRSLEVSASNAWRPIDLSARAELAASAP
;
A
#
# COMPACT_ATOMS: atom_id res chain seq x y z
N MET A 1 31.94 30.50 9.72
CA MET A 1 30.74 30.21 8.92
C MET A 1 29.71 29.56 9.83
N ARG A 2 28.54 30.19 10.00
CA ARG A 2 27.40 29.61 10.73
C ARG A 2 26.46 28.86 9.78
N VAL A 3 26.18 27.59 10.07
CA VAL A 3 25.40 26.69 9.20
C VAL A 3 24.23 26.08 9.96
N ALA A 4 23.03 26.17 9.40
CA ALA A 4 21.89 25.36 9.83
C ALA A 4 21.94 24.01 9.09
N LEU A 5 22.11 22.92 9.83
CA LEU A 5 22.02 21.56 9.31
C LEU A 5 20.61 21.00 9.56
N VAL A 6 19.86 20.78 8.49
CA VAL A 6 18.51 20.21 8.56
C VAL A 6 18.60 18.70 8.28
N THR A 7 18.28 17.89 9.29
CA THR A 7 18.39 16.42 9.24
C THR A 7 17.32 15.76 10.13
N THR A 8 17.38 14.45 10.35
CA THR A 8 16.53 13.71 11.28
C THR A 8 17.18 13.60 12.67
N ALA A 9 16.36 13.58 13.72
CA ALA A 9 16.84 13.38 15.09
C ALA A 9 17.43 11.97 15.32
N PRO A 10 18.27 11.78 16.36
CA PRO A 10 18.79 10.49 16.79
C PRO A 10 17.72 9.41 16.98
N SER A 11 16.61 9.73 17.64
CA SER A 11 15.49 8.80 17.90
C SER A 11 14.75 8.36 16.63
N GLN A 12 14.87 9.13 15.55
CA GLN A 12 14.26 8.81 14.27
C GLN A 12 15.20 7.88 13.49
N ARG A 13 14.78 6.62 13.34
CA ARG A 13 15.49 5.65 12.50
C ARG A 13 15.53 6.17 11.06
N SER A 14 16.74 6.43 10.56
CA SER A 14 17.04 6.95 9.23
C SER A 14 18.49 6.59 8.87
N GLY A 15 18.71 5.97 7.71
CA GLY A 15 20.07 5.62 7.28
C GLY A 15 20.90 6.88 6.95
N ILE A 16 20.24 7.93 6.52
CA ILE A 16 20.85 9.24 6.25
C ILE A 16 21.11 10.00 7.56
N GLY A 17 20.26 9.82 8.57
CA GLY A 17 20.54 10.26 9.93
C GLY A 17 21.82 9.63 10.48
N ASP A 18 22.03 8.33 10.25
CA ASP A 18 23.28 7.63 10.61
C ASP A 18 24.49 8.20 9.88
N TYR A 19 24.38 8.44 8.58
CA TYR A 19 25.46 9.07 7.82
C TYR A 19 25.78 10.47 8.36
N THR A 20 24.75 11.26 8.66
CA THR A 20 24.89 12.61 9.23
C THR A 20 25.69 12.58 10.55
N ARG A 21 25.40 11.62 11.43
CA ARG A 21 26.16 11.41 12.67
C ARG A 21 27.65 11.13 12.41
N ALA A 22 27.97 10.35 11.39
CA ALA A 22 29.34 9.93 11.12
C ALA A 22 30.26 11.09 10.69
N TRP A 23 29.76 12.10 9.99
CA TRP A 23 30.59 13.21 9.50
C TRP A 23 30.36 14.55 10.23
N LEU A 24 29.29 14.69 11.03
CA LEU A 24 28.97 15.94 11.74
C LEU A 24 30.11 16.40 12.66
N ALA A 25 30.75 15.47 13.38
CA ALA A 25 31.87 15.80 14.27
C ALA A 25 33.05 16.44 13.51
N GLU A 26 33.34 15.95 12.30
CA GLU A 26 34.37 16.56 11.45
C GLU A 26 33.87 17.91 10.91
N PHE A 27 32.61 18.02 10.52
CA PHE A 27 32.04 19.26 10.01
C PHE A 27 32.08 20.42 11.01
N GLN A 28 31.86 20.13 12.29
CA GLN A 28 31.96 21.10 13.39
C GLN A 28 33.36 21.72 13.52
N ARG A 29 34.40 21.09 12.97
CA ARG A 29 35.77 21.66 12.97
C ARG A 29 35.92 22.79 11.95
N HIS A 30 35.04 22.86 10.96
CA HIS A 30 35.11 23.81 9.84
C HIS A 30 33.98 24.86 9.87
N ALA A 31 32.93 24.62 10.66
CA ALA A 31 31.77 25.51 10.76
C ALA A 31 31.12 25.45 12.16
N GLU A 32 30.47 26.54 12.55
CA GLU A 32 29.55 26.56 13.68
C GLU A 32 28.20 26.03 13.20
N VAL A 33 27.75 24.90 13.77
CA VAL A 33 26.59 24.16 13.26
C VAL A 33 25.45 24.21 14.27
N GLU A 34 24.25 24.58 13.79
CA GLU A 34 23.00 24.39 14.51
C GLU A 34 22.16 23.32 13.80
N VAL A 35 21.68 22.32 14.54
CA VAL A 35 20.94 21.19 13.97
C VAL A 35 19.45 21.41 14.09
N PHE A 36 18.71 21.31 13.00
CA PHE A 36 17.25 21.47 12.94
C PHE A 36 16.57 20.16 12.52
N VAL A 37 15.56 19.75 13.27
CA VAL A 37 14.83 18.48 13.09
C VAL A 37 13.32 18.70 13.17
N ALA A 38 12.52 17.90 12.45
CA ALA A 38 11.05 18.00 12.57
C ALA A 38 10.49 17.39 13.85
N ARG A 39 11.11 16.33 14.35
CA ARG A 39 10.76 15.61 15.58
C ARG A 39 12.04 15.34 16.36
N GLY A 40 11.94 15.21 17.68
CA GLY A 40 13.09 14.96 18.54
C GLY A 40 13.92 16.20 18.87
N ALA A 41 13.33 17.40 18.82
CA ALA A 41 14.00 18.61 19.28
C ALA A 41 14.36 18.49 20.77
N GLY A 42 15.54 18.98 21.15
CA GLY A 42 16.11 18.81 22.49
C GLY A 42 17.00 17.57 22.64
N GLU A 43 16.98 16.64 21.68
CA GLU A 43 17.92 15.51 21.66
C GLU A 43 19.33 15.97 21.34
N GLU A 44 20.32 15.20 21.79
CA GLU A 44 21.74 15.45 21.52
C GLU A 44 22.19 14.70 20.26
N LEU A 45 22.84 15.43 19.33
CA LEU A 45 23.46 14.90 18.13
C LEU A 45 24.92 15.39 18.08
N CYS A 46 25.88 14.51 18.39
CA CYS A 46 27.31 14.85 18.40
C CYS A 46 27.63 16.08 19.27
N GLY A 47 27.11 16.13 20.51
CA GLY A 47 27.31 17.26 21.42
C GLY A 47 26.46 18.50 21.10
N LEU A 48 25.64 18.49 20.05
CA LEU A 48 24.73 19.59 19.70
C LEU A 48 23.30 19.27 20.13
N THR A 49 22.65 20.18 20.84
CA THR A 49 21.21 20.10 21.09
C THR A 49 20.44 20.45 19.82
N THR A 50 19.62 19.51 19.36
CA THR A 50 18.76 19.71 18.18
C THR A 50 17.64 20.72 18.45
N LYS A 51 17.33 21.54 17.44
CA LYS A 51 16.28 22.56 17.45
C LYS A 51 15.10 22.14 16.58
N PRO A 52 13.87 22.59 16.88
CA PRO A 52 12.73 22.29 16.03
C PRO A 52 12.85 23.03 14.69
N ALA A 53 12.51 22.35 13.59
CA ALA A 53 12.61 22.91 12.24
C ALA A 53 11.74 24.17 12.03
N SER A 54 10.73 24.41 12.86
CA SER A 54 9.94 25.65 12.87
C SER A 54 10.76 26.88 13.25
N GLU A 55 11.86 26.72 13.99
CA GLU A 55 12.77 27.81 14.38
C GLU A 55 13.74 28.19 13.27
N LEU A 56 13.82 27.42 12.18
CA LEU A 56 14.72 27.72 11.06
C LEU A 56 14.48 29.12 10.46
N ALA A 57 13.25 29.64 10.53
CA ALA A 57 12.92 30.99 10.09
C ALA A 57 13.63 32.12 10.88
N ARG A 58 14.15 31.81 12.08
CA ARG A 58 14.87 32.73 12.95
C ARG A 58 16.39 32.55 12.86
N PHE A 59 16.86 31.57 12.10
CA PHE A 59 18.28 31.34 11.90
C PHE A 59 18.89 32.51 11.12
N ASP A 60 19.93 33.11 11.68
CA ASP A 60 20.60 34.32 11.19
C ASP A 60 22.00 34.02 10.60
N GLY A 61 22.33 32.74 10.42
CA GLY A 61 23.61 32.32 9.84
C GLY A 61 23.66 32.38 8.31
N GLU A 62 24.78 31.93 7.76
CA GLU A 62 25.17 32.17 6.36
C GLU A 62 24.60 31.13 5.38
N ARG A 63 24.38 29.90 5.85
CA ARG A 63 24.02 28.74 5.00
C ARG A 63 23.03 27.80 5.69
N ILE A 64 22.15 27.20 4.90
CA ILE A 64 21.27 26.10 5.33
C ILE A 64 21.59 24.88 4.46
N VAL A 65 21.91 23.75 5.08
CA VAL A 65 22.24 22.49 4.41
C VAL A 65 21.22 21.44 4.78
N TYR A 66 20.63 20.78 3.79
CA TYR A 66 19.62 19.72 3.98
C TYR A 66 20.21 18.35 3.69
N GLN A 67 19.92 17.36 4.55
CA GLN A 67 20.26 15.95 4.32
C GLN A 67 19.01 15.21 3.84
N LEU A 68 18.83 15.09 2.53
CA LEU A 68 17.59 14.59 1.91
C LEU A 68 17.83 13.25 1.19
N GLY A 69 16.89 12.33 1.32
CA GLY A 69 16.87 11.09 0.53
C GLY A 69 15.50 10.42 0.60
N ASN A 70 15.41 9.17 0.15
CA ASN A 70 14.12 8.50 -0.06
C ASN A 70 13.50 7.92 1.22
N GLU A 71 13.23 8.78 2.20
CA GLU A 71 12.62 8.37 3.46
C GLU A 71 11.43 9.29 3.81
N LEU A 72 10.37 8.70 4.38
CA LEU A 72 9.17 9.45 4.79
C LEU A 72 9.52 10.54 5.82
N ALA A 73 10.51 10.29 6.68
CA ALA A 73 10.98 11.21 7.71
C ALA A 73 11.58 12.51 7.12
N HIS A 74 11.93 12.52 5.83
CA HIS A 74 12.51 13.69 5.15
C HIS A 74 11.48 14.59 4.47
N ALA A 75 10.20 14.21 4.47
CA ALA A 75 9.13 14.96 3.82
C ALA A 75 9.07 16.43 4.25
N PHE A 76 9.33 16.71 5.53
CA PHE A 76 9.27 18.06 6.11
C PHE A 76 10.31 19.01 5.52
N MET A 77 11.40 18.50 4.93
CA MET A 77 12.44 19.34 4.34
C MET A 77 11.96 20.00 3.04
N THR A 78 11.06 19.37 2.29
CA THR A 78 10.53 19.91 1.02
C THR A 78 9.99 21.34 1.13
N PRO A 79 9.05 21.65 2.06
CA PRO A 79 8.60 23.02 2.22
C PRO A 79 9.70 23.97 2.73
N LEU A 80 10.69 23.48 3.49
CA LEU A 80 11.81 24.31 3.96
C LEU A 80 12.75 24.69 2.81
N VAL A 81 13.12 23.73 1.96
CA VAL A 81 13.94 23.96 0.76
C VAL A 81 13.27 24.99 -0.15
N LYS A 82 11.95 24.86 -0.38
CA LYS A 82 11.20 25.83 -1.20
C LYS A 82 11.13 27.23 -0.60
N ARG A 83 11.09 27.32 0.73
CA ARG A 83 10.91 28.59 1.43
C ARG A 83 12.23 29.34 1.64
N PHE A 84 13.27 28.62 2.02
CA PHE A 84 14.54 29.21 2.46
C PHE A 84 15.69 28.97 1.46
N GLY A 85 15.54 28.04 0.52
CA GLY A 85 16.63 27.63 -0.37
C GLY A 85 17.80 27.01 0.40
N GLY A 86 18.91 26.77 -0.30
CA GLY A 86 20.16 26.24 0.29
C GLY A 86 20.60 24.92 -0.33
N PRO A 87 21.86 24.52 -0.11
CA PRO A 87 22.38 23.24 -0.59
C PRO A 87 21.60 22.03 -0.06
N VAL A 88 21.25 21.11 -0.95
CA VAL A 88 20.64 19.82 -0.63
C VAL A 88 21.66 18.73 -0.91
N VAL A 89 22.06 18.00 0.13
CA VAL A 89 22.81 16.76 -0.01
C VAL A 89 21.81 15.66 -0.30
N LEU A 90 21.76 15.26 -1.57
CA LEU A 90 20.84 14.24 -2.06
C LEU A 90 21.50 12.86 -1.94
N HIS A 91 20.92 11.99 -1.12
CA HIS A 91 21.42 10.64 -0.89
C HIS A 91 20.88 9.59 -1.86
N ASP A 92 19.75 9.89 -2.51
CA ASP A 92 19.10 8.99 -3.47
C ASP A 92 18.60 9.73 -4.71
N TRP A 93 18.72 9.12 -5.88
CA TRP A 93 18.14 9.64 -7.12
C TRP A 93 16.63 9.39 -7.23
N VAL A 94 16.11 8.40 -6.49
CA VAL A 94 14.71 8.00 -6.52
C VAL A 94 14.04 8.43 -5.21
N LEU A 95 13.31 9.55 -5.22
CA LEU A 95 12.69 10.14 -4.02
C LEU A 95 11.19 9.80 -3.88
N PHE A 96 10.77 8.61 -4.29
CA PHE A 96 9.35 8.27 -4.37
C PHE A 96 8.61 8.34 -3.02
N ASP A 97 9.15 7.71 -1.98
CA ASP A 97 8.53 7.66 -0.65
C ASP A 97 8.54 9.05 0.00
N GLN A 98 9.67 9.74 -0.13
CA GLN A 98 9.82 11.13 0.30
C GLN A 98 8.78 12.04 -0.37
N ALA A 99 8.59 11.93 -1.68
CA ALA A 99 7.65 12.74 -2.45
C ALA A 99 6.18 12.42 -2.08
N ILE A 100 5.84 11.14 -1.89
CA ILE A 100 4.49 10.75 -1.44
C ILE A 100 4.19 11.30 -0.05
N ALA A 101 5.17 11.27 0.86
CA ALA A 101 5.00 11.82 2.20
C ALA A 101 4.90 13.36 2.18
N ALA A 102 5.69 14.03 1.35
CA ALA A 102 5.64 15.49 1.18
C ALA A 102 4.35 15.97 0.48
N PHE A 103 3.78 15.13 -0.40
CA PHE A 103 2.61 15.44 -1.20
C PHE A 103 1.58 14.30 -1.17
N PRO A 104 0.80 14.16 -0.09
CA PRO A 104 -0.16 13.06 0.07
C PRO A 104 -1.20 12.96 -1.04
N GLU A 105 -1.45 14.04 -1.80
CA GLU A 105 -2.34 14.02 -2.95
C GLU A 105 -1.85 13.09 -4.07
N LEU A 106 -0.52 12.89 -4.21
CA LEU A 106 0.05 11.98 -5.19
C LEU A 106 -0.36 10.52 -4.90
N ALA A 107 -0.35 10.13 -3.62
CA ALA A 107 -0.78 8.79 -3.19
C ALA A 107 -2.30 8.59 -3.30
N ARG A 108 -3.11 9.58 -2.89
CA ARG A 108 -4.57 9.53 -3.01
C ARG A 108 -5.02 9.49 -4.47
N GLY A 109 -4.33 10.26 -5.31
CA GLY A 109 -4.61 10.44 -6.73
C GLY A 109 -5.89 11.21 -7.03
N GLY A 110 -6.49 10.90 -8.18
CA GLY A 110 -7.60 11.69 -8.72
C GLY A 110 -7.11 13.07 -9.21
N TRP A 111 -8.05 14.01 -9.37
CA TRP A 111 -7.75 15.35 -9.87
C TRP A 111 -6.68 16.08 -9.03
N ALA A 112 -6.79 15.98 -7.70
CA ALA A 112 -5.81 16.57 -6.79
C ALA A 112 -4.39 16.03 -7.00
N GLY A 113 -4.25 14.72 -7.25
CA GLY A 113 -2.95 14.11 -7.56
C GLY A 113 -2.38 14.57 -8.91
N HIS A 114 -3.22 14.67 -9.94
CA HIS A 114 -2.79 15.20 -11.25
C HIS A 114 -2.37 16.67 -11.16
N LEU A 115 -3.17 17.50 -10.48
CA LEU A 115 -2.84 18.90 -10.27
C LEU A 115 -1.55 19.06 -9.46
N ARG A 116 -1.34 18.20 -8.46
CA ARG A 116 -0.10 18.17 -7.66
C ARG A 116 1.10 17.78 -8.52
N ALA A 117 1.01 16.71 -9.32
CA ALA A 117 2.08 16.29 -10.22
C ALA A 117 2.47 17.40 -11.20
N PHE A 118 1.46 18.08 -11.78
CA PHE A 118 1.67 19.24 -12.65
C PHE A 118 2.33 20.41 -11.92
N ARG A 119 1.84 20.78 -10.73
CA ARG A 119 2.37 21.92 -9.97
C ARG A 119 3.82 21.72 -9.56
N GLU A 120 4.20 20.49 -9.19
CA GLU A 120 5.52 20.20 -8.61
C GLU A 120 6.55 19.78 -9.66
N GLY A 121 6.13 19.18 -10.78
CA GLY A 121 7.05 18.62 -11.78
C GLY A 121 6.72 18.98 -13.23
N GLY A 122 5.76 19.87 -13.46
CA GLY A 122 5.36 20.29 -14.80
C GLY A 122 4.60 19.22 -15.60
N LEU A 123 4.50 19.44 -16.91
CA LEU A 123 3.76 18.56 -17.82
C LEU A 123 4.34 17.16 -17.88
N ASP A 124 5.66 17.01 -17.92
CA ASP A 124 6.33 15.72 -18.03
C ASP A 124 6.02 14.80 -16.85
N GLN A 125 6.12 15.32 -15.62
CA GLN A 125 5.80 14.55 -14.42
C GLN A 125 4.29 14.28 -14.31
N ALA A 126 3.43 15.18 -14.76
CA ALA A 126 2.00 14.94 -14.83
C ALA A 126 1.65 13.79 -15.81
N MET A 127 2.34 13.71 -16.94
CA MET A 127 2.19 12.63 -17.91
C MET A 127 2.70 11.29 -17.37
N ILE A 128 3.90 11.26 -16.76
CA ILE A 128 4.45 10.06 -16.12
C ILE A 128 3.51 9.57 -15.02
N TYR A 129 3.01 10.48 -14.17
CA TYR A 129 2.04 10.15 -13.12
C TYR A 129 0.75 9.55 -13.71
N ALA A 130 0.21 10.14 -14.78
CA ALA A 130 -0.99 9.64 -15.44
C ALA A 130 -0.77 8.26 -16.06
N ALA A 131 0.37 8.04 -16.74
CA ALA A 131 0.74 6.76 -17.33
C ALA A 131 0.88 5.67 -16.26
N SER A 132 1.63 5.93 -15.19
CA SER A 132 1.79 5.01 -14.04
C SER A 132 0.45 4.66 -13.39
N ARG A 133 -0.46 5.64 -13.26
CA ARG A 133 -1.81 5.38 -12.73
C ARG A 133 -2.66 4.57 -13.70
N ALA A 134 -2.58 4.83 -15.01
CA ALA A 134 -3.27 4.03 -16.01
C ALA A 134 -2.75 2.59 -16.03
N GLN A 135 -1.43 2.40 -15.95
CA GLN A 135 -0.81 1.08 -15.85
C GLN A 135 -1.24 0.35 -14.57
N LYS A 136 -1.19 1.02 -13.41
CA LYS A 136 -1.68 0.45 -12.15
C LYS A 136 -3.15 0.03 -12.24
N ARG A 137 -4.01 0.87 -12.82
CA ARG A 137 -5.43 0.53 -13.07
C ARG A 137 -5.60 -0.62 -14.05
N ARG A 138 -4.74 -0.75 -15.07
CA ARG A 138 -4.74 -1.88 -16.00
C ARG A 138 -4.32 -3.15 -15.28
N ALA A 139 -3.26 -3.12 -14.47
CA ALA A 139 -2.82 -4.24 -13.66
C ALA A 139 -3.89 -4.68 -12.65
N GLU A 140 -4.56 -3.72 -12.00
CA GLU A 140 -5.69 -3.98 -11.09
C GLU A 140 -6.93 -4.55 -11.82
N ARG A 141 -7.05 -4.33 -13.13
CA ARG A 141 -8.14 -4.87 -13.97
C ARG A 141 -7.79 -6.19 -14.64
N ALA A 142 -6.50 -6.48 -14.84
CA ALA A 142 -6.04 -7.71 -15.45
C ALA A 142 -6.44 -8.90 -14.57
N ASP A 143 -6.72 -10.04 -15.22
CA ASP A 143 -6.88 -11.29 -14.50
C ASP A 143 -5.51 -11.64 -13.87
N PRO A 144 -5.45 -11.96 -12.56
CA PRO A 144 -4.22 -12.48 -11.99
C PRO A 144 -3.86 -13.80 -12.68
N PRO A 145 -2.58 -14.13 -12.84
CA PRO A 145 -2.19 -15.46 -13.30
C PRO A 145 -2.78 -16.51 -12.36
N LEU A 146 -3.48 -17.49 -12.92
CA LEU A 146 -4.09 -18.58 -12.16
C LEU A 146 -3.06 -19.69 -11.94
N ALA A 147 -3.00 -20.26 -10.74
CA ALA A 147 -2.25 -21.48 -10.51
C ALA A 147 -2.74 -22.60 -11.45
N THR A 148 -1.81 -23.41 -11.96
CA THR A 148 -2.13 -24.53 -12.84
C THR A 148 -2.76 -25.68 -12.05
N HIS A 149 -2.32 -25.90 -10.83
CA HIS A 149 -2.74 -26.99 -9.95
C HIS A 149 -3.41 -26.48 -8.66
N GLY A 150 -4.01 -27.42 -7.93
CA GLY A 150 -4.69 -27.14 -6.67
C GLY A 150 -6.10 -26.55 -6.80
N THR A 151 -6.70 -26.36 -5.64
CA THR A 151 -8.05 -25.83 -5.43
C THR A 151 -8.03 -24.30 -5.45
N ILE A 152 -7.09 -23.69 -4.72
CA ILE A 152 -6.97 -22.23 -4.59
C ILE A 152 -6.07 -21.71 -5.72
N LEU A 153 -6.64 -20.96 -6.66
CA LEU A 153 -5.92 -20.59 -7.89
C LEU A 153 -5.22 -19.24 -7.82
N ALA A 154 -5.93 -18.19 -7.39
CA ALA A 154 -5.38 -16.83 -7.30
C ALA A 154 -6.27 -15.93 -6.44
N GLY A 155 -5.68 -14.85 -5.90
CA GLY A 155 -6.44 -13.79 -5.23
C GLY A 155 -6.95 -14.14 -3.83
N TRP A 156 -6.29 -15.06 -3.13
CA TRP A 156 -6.58 -15.41 -1.75
C TRP A 156 -5.41 -14.99 -0.85
N HIS A 157 -5.69 -14.38 0.30
CA HIS A 157 -4.69 -14.01 1.32
C HIS A 157 -4.25 -15.23 2.15
N GLU A 158 -3.45 -15.10 3.20
CA GLU A 158 -3.16 -16.26 4.07
C GLU A 158 -4.45 -16.71 4.80
N PRO A 159 -4.57 -18.01 5.14
CA PRO A 159 -5.70 -18.52 5.91
C PRO A 159 -5.70 -17.96 7.34
N GLU A 160 -6.89 -17.71 7.88
CA GLU A 160 -7.11 -17.23 9.24
C GLU A 160 -8.08 -18.18 9.96
N ASN A 161 -8.24 -18.02 11.28
CA ASN A 161 -9.18 -18.84 12.04
C ASN A 161 -10.62 -18.66 11.51
N GLY A 162 -11.18 -19.74 10.96
CA GLY A 162 -12.57 -19.78 10.50
C GLY A 162 -12.82 -19.23 9.10
N GLY A 163 -11.77 -19.06 8.27
CA GLY A 163 -11.95 -18.70 6.87
C GLY A 163 -10.73 -18.07 6.22
N ARG A 164 -10.97 -17.34 5.13
CA ARG A 164 -9.90 -16.72 4.35
C ARG A 164 -10.35 -15.44 3.65
N TRP A 165 -9.52 -14.40 3.73
CA TRP A 165 -9.75 -13.18 2.95
C TRP A 165 -9.44 -13.40 1.47
N THR A 166 -10.31 -12.86 0.63
CA THR A 166 -10.09 -12.71 -0.81
C THR A 166 -9.55 -11.32 -1.12
N ALA A 167 -8.83 -11.18 -2.21
CA ALA A 167 -8.58 -9.89 -2.85
C ALA A 167 -9.88 -9.38 -3.54
N ALA A 168 -9.79 -8.34 -4.36
CA ALA A 168 -10.95 -7.87 -5.14
C ALA A 168 -11.53 -8.92 -6.08
N ARG A 169 -10.68 -9.86 -6.51
CA ARG A 169 -11.03 -11.03 -7.32
C ARG A 169 -10.29 -12.23 -6.76
N ALA A 170 -10.98 -13.34 -6.60
CA ALA A 170 -10.39 -14.59 -6.16
C ALA A 170 -10.94 -15.76 -6.99
N PHE A 171 -10.11 -16.77 -7.20
CA PHE A 171 -10.39 -17.88 -8.10
C PHE A 171 -10.20 -19.20 -7.36
N VAL A 172 -11.18 -20.07 -7.44
CA VAL A 172 -11.15 -21.40 -6.83
C VAL A 172 -11.66 -22.43 -7.83
N ARG A 173 -10.91 -23.53 -7.98
CA ARG A 173 -11.32 -24.68 -8.79
C ARG A 173 -12.13 -25.61 -7.90
N LEU A 174 -13.32 -25.97 -8.36
CA LEU A 174 -14.15 -26.94 -7.67
C LEU A 174 -13.79 -28.36 -8.17
N PRO A 175 -13.68 -29.37 -7.29
CA PRO A 175 -13.24 -30.70 -7.68
C PRO A 175 -14.38 -31.53 -8.29
N GLY A 176 -14.13 -32.15 -9.44
CA GLY A 176 -15.06 -33.10 -10.06
C GLY A 176 -16.36 -32.45 -10.56
N ARG A 177 -17.39 -33.26 -10.77
CA ARG A 177 -18.71 -32.77 -11.17
C ARG A 177 -19.40 -32.06 -10.02
N VAL A 178 -19.90 -30.85 -10.29
CA VAL A 178 -20.61 -30.02 -9.30
C VAL A 178 -22.03 -29.75 -9.79
N ASP A 179 -23.01 -30.02 -8.91
CA ASP A 179 -24.45 -29.81 -9.14
C ASP A 179 -24.99 -28.55 -8.40
N ALA A 180 -24.35 -28.17 -7.29
CA ALA A 180 -24.67 -26.95 -6.55
C ALA A 180 -23.48 -26.42 -5.74
N VAL A 181 -23.51 -25.14 -5.42
CA VAL A 181 -22.52 -24.46 -4.57
C VAL A 181 -23.23 -23.71 -3.46
N ARG A 182 -22.69 -23.80 -2.25
CA ARG A 182 -23.05 -22.96 -1.10
C ARG A 182 -21.83 -22.21 -0.62
N LEU A 183 -21.97 -20.90 -0.43
CA LEU A 183 -20.90 -20.00 -0.04
C LEU A 183 -21.38 -19.12 1.12
N VAL A 184 -20.66 -19.14 2.23
CA VAL A 184 -20.87 -18.22 3.35
C VAL A 184 -19.70 -17.26 3.42
N ALA A 185 -19.99 -15.96 3.29
CA ALA A 185 -18.99 -14.93 3.26
C ALA A 185 -19.38 -13.72 4.12
N PHE A 186 -18.38 -13.04 4.66
CA PHE A 186 -18.50 -11.80 5.40
C PHE A 186 -17.88 -10.65 4.60
N GLY A 187 -18.55 -9.50 4.60
CA GLY A 187 -18.03 -8.29 3.96
C GLY A 187 -18.53 -7.04 4.65
N GLU A 188 -17.79 -5.94 4.51
CA GLU A 188 -18.25 -4.65 5.02
C GLU A 188 -19.51 -4.17 4.29
N GLY A 189 -20.34 -3.41 5.01
CA GLY A 189 -21.55 -2.82 4.46
C GLY A 189 -21.28 -1.99 3.21
N GLY A 190 -22.14 -2.15 2.20
CA GLY A 190 -22.02 -1.45 0.91
C GLY A 190 -21.13 -2.14 -0.12
N ARG A 191 -20.46 -3.23 0.24
CA ARG A 191 -19.79 -4.12 -0.73
C ARG A 191 -20.79 -5.07 -1.37
N LYS A 192 -20.50 -5.51 -2.58
CA LYS A 192 -21.29 -6.52 -3.30
C LYS A 192 -20.38 -7.64 -3.77
N LEU A 193 -20.70 -8.88 -3.39
CA LEU A 193 -20.06 -10.08 -3.90
C LEU A 193 -20.83 -10.60 -5.11
N GLU A 194 -20.13 -10.80 -6.22
CA GLU A 194 -20.63 -11.42 -7.45
C GLU A 194 -19.87 -12.73 -7.66
N VAL A 195 -20.59 -13.82 -7.92
CA VAL A 195 -20.02 -15.14 -8.15
C VAL A 195 -20.18 -15.49 -9.62
N PHE A 196 -19.08 -15.87 -10.27
CA PHE A 196 -19.04 -16.30 -11.66
C PHE A 196 -18.56 -17.75 -11.74
N VAL A 197 -19.10 -18.49 -12.70
CA VAL A 197 -18.68 -19.83 -13.08
C VAL A 197 -18.27 -19.76 -14.54
N ASP A 198 -17.01 -20.06 -14.84
CA ASP A 198 -16.46 -20.02 -16.21
C ASP A 198 -16.81 -18.73 -16.98
N LYS A 199 -16.67 -17.59 -16.27
CA LYS A 199 -16.96 -16.21 -16.72
C LYS A 199 -18.46 -15.85 -16.84
N ALA A 200 -19.39 -16.78 -16.68
CA ALA A 200 -20.81 -16.49 -16.59
C ALA A 200 -21.20 -16.15 -15.15
N ARG A 201 -21.99 -15.09 -14.94
CA ARG A 201 -22.43 -14.71 -13.58
C ARG A 201 -23.48 -15.71 -13.09
N ALA A 202 -23.19 -16.39 -11.99
CA ALA A 202 -24.07 -17.38 -11.39
C ALA A 202 -24.94 -16.80 -10.26
N SER A 203 -24.36 -15.93 -9.42
CA SER A 203 -25.09 -15.33 -8.29
C SER A 203 -24.49 -14.00 -7.83
N SER A 204 -25.18 -13.30 -6.94
CA SER A 204 -24.64 -12.11 -6.27
C SER A 204 -25.38 -11.78 -4.98
N VAL A 205 -24.68 -11.19 -4.03
CA VAL A 205 -25.25 -10.68 -2.77
C VAL A 205 -24.60 -9.35 -2.38
N SER A 206 -25.38 -8.46 -1.78
CA SER A 206 -24.89 -7.23 -1.17
C SER A 206 -24.73 -7.43 0.34
N PHE A 207 -23.60 -7.01 0.91
CA PHE A 207 -23.37 -7.15 2.34
C PHE A 207 -24.07 -6.06 3.14
N GLY A 208 -24.77 -6.48 4.19
CA GLY A 208 -25.22 -5.60 5.27
C GLY A 208 -24.10 -5.38 6.30
N THR A 209 -24.21 -4.32 7.10
CA THR A 209 -23.24 -4.03 8.16
C THR A 209 -23.19 -5.15 9.19
N GLY A 210 -22.02 -5.76 9.36
CA GLY A 210 -21.76 -6.74 10.42
C GLY A 210 -22.48 -8.09 10.27
N ARG A 211 -22.87 -8.48 9.05
CA ARG A 211 -23.59 -9.75 8.82
C ARG A 211 -22.91 -10.61 7.76
N ASP A 212 -22.94 -11.90 7.99
CA ASP A 212 -22.60 -12.90 6.97
C ASP A 212 -23.71 -12.91 5.90
N ALA A 213 -23.29 -13.17 4.67
CA ALA A 213 -24.16 -13.44 3.54
C ALA A 213 -23.98 -14.89 3.10
N SER A 214 -25.11 -15.58 2.89
CA SER A 214 -25.13 -16.93 2.32
C SER A 214 -25.63 -16.87 0.89
N ILE A 215 -24.88 -17.50 -0.02
CA ILE A 215 -25.24 -17.67 -1.42
C ILE A 215 -25.34 -19.17 -1.68
N GLU A 216 -26.46 -19.62 -2.24
CA GLU A 216 -26.62 -20.96 -2.79
C GLU A 216 -27.09 -20.85 -4.24
N PHE A 217 -26.48 -21.63 -5.14
CA PHE A 217 -26.89 -21.69 -6.54
C PHE A 217 -26.58 -23.06 -7.15
N TYR A 218 -27.31 -23.39 -8.21
CA TYR A 218 -27.20 -24.65 -8.93
C TYR A 218 -26.41 -24.44 -10.22
N LEU A 219 -25.57 -25.40 -10.56
CA LEU A 219 -24.81 -25.44 -11.81
C LEU A 219 -24.61 -26.92 -12.19
N VAL A 220 -24.33 -27.23 -13.44
CA VAL A 220 -23.89 -28.58 -13.82
C VAL A 220 -22.63 -28.42 -14.65
N ALA A 221 -21.48 -28.67 -14.04
CA ALA A 221 -20.19 -28.52 -14.70
C ALA A 221 -19.14 -29.48 -14.12
N ASP A 222 -18.21 -29.89 -14.97
CA ASP A 222 -17.07 -30.74 -14.59
C ASP A 222 -15.85 -29.88 -14.26
N SER A 223 -15.48 -29.88 -12.99
CA SER A 223 -14.37 -29.13 -12.41
C SER A 223 -14.37 -27.62 -12.72
N PRO A 224 -15.49 -26.91 -12.52
CA PRO A 224 -15.60 -25.50 -12.89
C PRO A 224 -14.65 -24.61 -12.10
N VAL A 225 -14.26 -23.49 -12.71
CA VAL A 225 -13.56 -22.41 -12.00
C VAL A 225 -14.55 -21.36 -11.56
N LEU A 226 -14.58 -21.14 -10.25
CA LEU A 226 -15.41 -20.13 -9.61
C LEU A 226 -14.59 -18.86 -9.38
N GLU A 227 -15.05 -17.73 -9.94
CA GLU A 227 -14.52 -16.40 -9.67
C GLU A 227 -15.43 -15.68 -8.66
N LEU A 228 -14.85 -15.30 -7.53
CA LEU A 228 -15.42 -14.38 -6.56
C LEU A 228 -14.98 -12.97 -6.91
N ARG A 229 -15.93 -12.07 -7.21
CA ARG A 229 -15.64 -10.67 -7.53
C ARG A 229 -16.33 -9.75 -6.55
N VAL A 230 -15.55 -8.95 -5.82
CA VAL A 230 -16.08 -8.02 -4.84
C VAL A 230 -16.04 -6.60 -5.40
N ARG A 231 -17.21 -5.95 -5.45
CA ARG A 231 -17.40 -4.55 -5.86
C ARG A 231 -17.54 -3.67 -4.63
N GLY A 232 -17.21 -2.39 -4.81
CA GLY A 232 -17.35 -1.38 -3.76
C GLY A 232 -16.23 -1.42 -2.71
N ILE A 233 -15.11 -2.10 -2.98
CA ILE A 233 -13.98 -2.12 -2.05
C ILE A 233 -13.43 -0.71 -1.89
N ARG A 234 -13.34 -0.30 -0.63
CA ARG A 234 -12.66 0.91 -0.18
C ARG A 234 -11.81 0.50 1.01
N ALA A 235 -10.62 1.07 1.14
CA ALA A 235 -9.85 0.92 2.36
C ALA A 235 -10.68 1.48 3.51
N SER A 236 -10.90 0.69 4.56
CA SER A 236 -11.61 1.15 5.73
C SER A 236 -10.83 2.28 6.42
N ASP A 237 -11.48 3.06 7.27
CA ASP A 237 -10.80 4.11 8.03
C ASP A 237 -9.73 3.52 8.96
N GLU A 238 -9.97 2.33 9.49
CA GLU A 238 -9.02 1.57 10.29
C GLU A 238 -7.79 1.14 9.48
N GLN A 239 -7.98 0.55 8.29
CA GLN A 239 -6.87 0.20 7.40
C GLN A 239 -6.02 1.42 7.07
N ARG A 240 -6.66 2.57 6.79
CA ARG A 240 -5.97 3.83 6.52
C ARG A 240 -5.18 4.35 7.73
N ARG A 241 -5.71 4.21 8.95
CA ARG A 241 -5.01 4.61 10.18
C ARG A 241 -3.77 3.75 10.46
N HIS A 242 -3.82 2.46 10.13
CA HIS A 242 -2.71 1.53 10.34
C HIS A 242 -1.77 1.41 9.14
N GLY A 243 -1.99 2.17 8.07
CA GLY A 243 -1.19 2.08 6.86
C GLY A 243 -1.34 0.73 6.13
N ASP A 244 -2.40 -0.03 6.40
CA ASP A 244 -2.69 -1.26 5.68
C ASP A 244 -3.16 -0.91 4.26
N THR A 245 -2.32 -1.23 3.29
CA THR A 245 -2.56 -0.96 1.87
C THR A 245 -3.24 -2.13 1.16
N ARG A 246 -3.53 -3.24 1.86
CA ARG A 246 -4.16 -4.42 1.27
C ARG A 246 -5.59 -4.10 0.84
N THR A 247 -5.92 -4.53 -0.38
CA THR A 247 -7.28 -4.47 -0.92
C THR A 247 -8.02 -5.76 -0.54
N LEU A 248 -8.61 -5.78 0.66
CA LEU A 248 -9.40 -6.91 1.15
C LEU A 248 -10.79 -6.89 0.49
N GLY A 249 -11.18 -7.99 -0.16
CA GLY A 249 -12.48 -8.19 -0.79
C GLY A 249 -13.54 -8.64 0.22
N THR A 250 -13.68 -9.95 0.40
CA THR A 250 -14.61 -10.58 1.34
C THR A 250 -13.91 -11.71 2.09
N PHE A 251 -14.31 -11.95 3.34
CA PHE A 251 -13.85 -13.08 4.13
C PHE A 251 -14.75 -14.28 3.88
N VAL A 252 -14.24 -15.31 3.23
CA VAL A 252 -15.00 -16.54 2.98
C VAL A 252 -14.85 -17.46 4.17
N ARG A 253 -15.96 -17.75 4.86
CA ARG A 253 -15.99 -18.65 6.02
C ARG A 253 -16.07 -20.10 5.60
N SER A 254 -16.97 -20.39 4.67
CA SER A 254 -17.15 -21.73 4.13
C SER A 254 -17.54 -21.68 2.66
N LEU A 255 -17.08 -22.69 1.93
CA LEU A 255 -17.45 -22.97 0.57
C LEU A 255 -17.73 -24.47 0.49
N GLU A 256 -18.93 -24.85 0.10
CA GLU A 256 -19.38 -26.23 -0.03
C GLU A 256 -19.88 -26.47 -1.45
N VAL A 257 -19.67 -27.69 -1.94
CA VAL A 257 -20.18 -28.14 -3.24
C VAL A 257 -21.04 -29.37 -3.06
N SER A 258 -22.11 -29.47 -3.83
CA SER A 258 -22.94 -30.67 -3.92
C SER A 258 -22.60 -31.44 -5.18
N ALA A 259 -22.41 -32.76 -5.04
CA ALA A 259 -22.31 -33.68 -6.17
C ALA A 259 -23.17 -34.91 -5.85
N SER A 260 -24.11 -35.25 -6.74
CA SER A 260 -25.03 -36.38 -6.54
C SER A 260 -25.78 -36.31 -5.20
N ASN A 261 -26.30 -35.13 -4.85
CA ASN A 261 -27.00 -34.81 -3.60
C ASN A 261 -26.18 -34.91 -2.30
N ALA A 262 -24.85 -35.00 -2.38
CA ALA A 262 -23.98 -34.97 -1.21
C ALA A 262 -23.16 -33.67 -1.14
N TRP A 263 -23.29 -32.93 -0.04
CA TRP A 263 -22.50 -31.72 0.23
C TRP A 263 -21.11 -32.06 0.76
N ARG A 264 -20.09 -31.39 0.24
CA ARG A 264 -18.68 -31.53 0.63
C ARG A 264 -18.04 -30.15 0.81
N PRO A 265 -17.31 -29.91 1.91
CA PRO A 265 -16.58 -28.66 2.08
C PRO A 265 -15.38 -28.61 1.13
N ILE A 266 -15.10 -27.40 0.63
CA ILE A 266 -13.87 -27.06 -0.07
C ILE A 266 -12.84 -26.60 0.97
N ASP A 267 -11.65 -27.20 0.96
CA ASP A 267 -10.56 -26.80 1.84
C ASP A 267 -10.00 -25.43 1.42
N LEU A 268 -10.34 -24.40 2.20
CA LEU A 268 -9.85 -23.05 2.01
C LEU A 268 -8.46 -22.82 2.66
N SER A 269 -7.98 -23.75 3.48
CA SER A 269 -6.66 -23.66 4.13
C SER A 269 -5.51 -24.02 3.17
N ALA A 270 -5.81 -24.74 2.08
CA ALA A 270 -4.83 -25.10 1.06
C ALA A 270 -4.13 -23.88 0.46
N ARG A 271 -2.79 -23.94 0.29
CA ARG A 271 -2.03 -22.86 -0.34
C ARG A 271 -2.18 -22.90 -1.87
N ALA A 272 -2.08 -21.74 -2.50
CA ALA A 272 -1.99 -21.68 -3.95
C ALA A 272 -0.61 -22.20 -4.37
N GLU A 273 -0.59 -23.31 -5.09
CA GLU A 273 0.65 -23.83 -5.70
C GLU A 273 0.92 -23.03 -6.96
N LEU A 274 1.55 -21.87 -6.81
CA LEU A 274 2.10 -21.15 -7.96
C LEU A 274 3.15 -22.07 -8.60
N ALA A 275 2.97 -22.37 -9.88
CA ALA A 275 4.01 -23.05 -10.65
C ALA A 275 5.31 -22.26 -10.45
N ALA A 276 6.38 -22.95 -10.02
CA ALA A 276 7.69 -22.33 -9.93
C ALA A 276 7.93 -21.67 -11.28
N SER A 277 8.08 -20.34 -11.28
CA SER A 277 8.39 -19.59 -12.48
C SER A 277 9.64 -20.22 -13.07
N ALA A 278 9.49 -20.86 -14.24
CA ALA A 278 10.62 -21.43 -14.96
C ALA A 278 11.68 -20.31 -15.11
N PRO A 279 12.95 -20.59 -14.77
CA PRO A 279 14.01 -19.59 -14.79
C PRO A 279 14.22 -18.97 -16.17
#